data_AF-A0AAW4KMF6-F1
#
_entry.id   AF-A0AAW4KMF6-F1
#
_cell.length_a   1.000
_cell.length_b   1.000
_cell.length_c   1.000
_cell.angle_alpha   90.00
_cell.angle_beta   90.00
_cell.angle_gamma   90.00
#
_symmetry.space_group_name_H-M   'P 1'
#
loop_
_entity.id
_entity.type
_entity.pdbx_description
1 polymer ?
#
loop_
_entity_poly.entity_id
_entity_poly.type
_entity_poly.pdbx_seq_one_letter_code
_entity_poly.pdbx_strand_id
1 'polypeptide(L)'
;GKTMRERTGNMVIGKFRHEMSRGKDPQMHTHAVVMNMTQRADGEWRALFNDDIFVVQHEVDAMYKGLLAYELRELGYEIRVLDNEGNFELNHITREQIEAFSGR
;
A
#
# COMPACT_ATOMS: atom_id res chain seq x y z
N GLY A 1 -19.58 -28.19 -16.41
CA GLY A 1 -18.64 -28.44 -15.28
C GLY A 1 -19.00 -27.54 -14.11
N LYS A 2 -18.62 -27.90 -12.88
CA LYS A 2 -18.82 -27.06 -11.68
C LYS A 2 -17.55 -26.26 -11.40
N THR A 3 -17.65 -24.93 -11.38
CA THR A 3 -16.55 -24.03 -11.03
C THR A 3 -16.45 -23.87 -9.52
N MET A 4 -15.23 -23.85 -8.99
CA MET A 4 -14.94 -23.66 -7.56
C MET A 4 -13.82 -22.62 -7.40
N ARG A 5 -13.87 -21.85 -6.31
CA ARG A 5 -12.76 -20.99 -5.88
C ARG A 5 -11.85 -21.77 -4.94
N GLU A 6 -10.53 -21.62 -5.11
CA GLU A 6 -9.51 -22.24 -4.28
C GLU A 6 -8.63 -21.13 -3.68
N ARG A 7 -8.40 -21.16 -2.36
CA ARG A 7 -7.43 -20.27 -1.72
C ARG A 7 -6.04 -20.88 -1.85
N THR A 8 -5.27 -20.40 -2.82
CA THR A 8 -3.93 -20.92 -3.13
C THR A 8 -2.87 -20.49 -2.12
N GLY A 9 -3.07 -19.39 -1.39
CA GLY A 9 -2.17 -18.91 -0.34
C GLY A 9 -0.82 -18.38 -0.84
N ASN A 10 -0.67 -18.16 -2.15
CA ASN A 10 0.57 -17.66 -2.75
C ASN A 10 0.28 -16.64 -3.87
N MET A 11 1.20 -15.68 -4.02
CA MET A 11 1.18 -14.66 -5.07
C MET A 11 2.62 -14.34 -5.50
N VAL A 12 2.79 -13.88 -6.74
CA VAL A 12 4.06 -13.34 -7.24
C VAL A 12 3.94 -11.82 -7.30
N ILE A 13 4.80 -11.11 -6.58
CA ILE A 13 4.75 -9.64 -6.45
C ILE A 13 6.11 -9.02 -6.73
N GLY A 14 6.17 -8.09 -7.69
CA GLY A 14 7.32 -7.22 -7.90
C GLY A 14 7.13 -5.89 -7.15
N LYS A 15 8.09 -5.49 -6.31
CA LYS A 15 8.03 -4.23 -5.55
C LYS A 15 9.03 -3.21 -6.10
N PHE A 16 8.55 -2.07 -6.55
CA PHE A 16 9.36 -1.00 -7.14
C PHE A 16 9.14 0.29 -6.37
N ARG A 17 10.18 0.77 -5.67
CA ARG A 17 10.12 2.03 -4.93
C ARG A 17 10.47 3.19 -5.86
N HIS A 18 9.71 4.27 -5.73
CA HIS A 18 9.90 5.54 -6.41
C HIS A 18 9.84 6.68 -5.40
N GLU A 19 10.42 7.82 -5.77
CA GLU A 19 10.68 8.93 -4.84
C GLU A 19 10.15 10.28 -5.34
N MET A 20 9.67 10.35 -6.59
CA MET A 20 9.18 11.58 -7.21
C MET A 20 7.77 11.40 -7.77
N SER A 21 6.99 12.47 -7.73
CA SER A 21 5.69 12.60 -8.39
C SER A 21 5.84 12.88 -9.89
N ARG A 22 4.72 13.04 -10.61
CA ARG A 22 4.75 13.42 -12.04
C ARG A 22 5.22 14.85 -12.25
N GLY A 23 4.86 15.75 -11.33
CA GLY A 23 5.32 17.13 -11.22
C GLY A 23 6.71 17.26 -10.62
N LYS A 24 7.38 16.15 -10.29
CA LYS A 24 8.74 16.07 -9.74
C LYS A 24 8.87 16.55 -8.29
N ASP A 25 7.79 16.55 -7.54
CA ASP A 25 7.82 16.77 -6.10
C ASP A 25 8.23 15.48 -5.36
N PRO A 26 8.81 15.57 -4.15
CA PRO A 26 9.05 14.42 -3.30
C PRO A 26 7.77 13.64 -3.03
N GLN A 27 7.71 12.40 -3.51
CA GLN A 27 6.57 11.51 -3.34
C GLN A 27 7.06 10.07 -3.22
N MET A 28 7.43 9.66 -2.00
CA MET A 28 7.86 8.29 -1.75
C MET A 28 6.68 7.34 -1.87
N HIS A 29 6.75 6.40 -2.81
CA HIS A 29 5.73 5.38 -3.01
C HIS A 29 6.33 4.08 -3.54
N THR A 30 5.61 2.98 -3.38
CA THR A 30 6.01 1.68 -3.90
C THR A 30 4.91 1.10 -4.78
N HIS A 31 5.24 0.79 -6.03
CA HIS A 31 4.40 -0.06 -6.86
C HIS A 31 4.62 -1.52 -6.49
N ALA A 32 3.63 -2.12 -5.81
CA ALA A 32 3.57 -3.56 -5.58
C ALA A 32 2.75 -4.21 -6.70
N VAL A 33 3.42 -4.60 -7.78
CA VAL A 33 2.79 -5.21 -8.96
C VAL A 33 2.48 -6.67 -8.67
N VAL A 34 1.21 -6.98 -8.44
CA VAL A 34 0.70 -8.35 -8.29
C VAL A 34 0.55 -8.97 -9.67
N MET A 35 1.35 -10.01 -9.96
CA MET A 35 1.27 -10.71 -11.23
C MET A 35 -0.03 -11.52 -11.30
N ASN A 36 -0.66 -11.60 -12.48
CA ASN A 36 -1.88 -12.38 -12.71
C ASN A 36 -1.58 -13.89 -12.77
N MET A 37 -0.99 -14.44 -11.70
CA MET A 37 -0.63 -15.84 -11.59
C MET A 37 -0.58 -16.29 -10.13
N THR A 38 -1.04 -17.50 -9.90
CA THR A 38 -0.93 -18.21 -8.63
C THR A 38 -0.86 -19.71 -8.89
N GLN A 39 -0.16 -20.45 -8.03
CA GLN A 39 -0.02 -21.90 -8.15
C GLN A 39 -1.04 -22.59 -7.25
N ARG A 40 -1.85 -23.48 -7.82
CA ARG A 40 -2.83 -24.29 -7.08
C ARG A 40 -2.17 -25.46 -6.34
N ALA A 41 -2.91 -26.11 -5.46
CA ALA A 41 -2.41 -27.27 -4.70
C ALA A 41 -2.00 -28.46 -5.58
N ASP A 42 -2.55 -28.56 -6.80
CA ASP A 42 -2.17 -29.55 -7.82
C ASP A 42 -0.90 -29.18 -8.61
N GLY A 43 -0.25 -28.06 -8.27
CA GLY A 43 0.98 -27.58 -8.92
C GLY A 43 0.75 -26.77 -10.19
N GLU A 44 -0.48 -26.67 -10.68
CA GLU A 44 -0.83 -25.96 -11.89
C GLU A 44 -0.90 -24.44 -11.67
N TRP A 45 -0.38 -23.68 -12.63
CA TRP A 45 -0.47 -22.22 -12.63
C TRP A 45 -1.76 -21.74 -13.28
N ARG A 46 -2.46 -20.82 -12.63
CA ARG A 46 -3.70 -20.21 -13.14
C ARG A 46 -3.70 -18.70 -12.89
N ALA A 47 -4.58 -17.99 -13.59
CA ALA A 47 -4.84 -16.58 -13.34
C ALA A 47 -5.31 -16.38 -11.88
N LEU A 48 -4.85 -15.30 -11.26
CA LEU A 48 -5.23 -14.96 -9.90
C LEU A 48 -6.67 -14.44 -9.89
N PHE A 49 -7.48 -14.95 -8.97
CA PHE A 49 -8.77 -14.36 -8.66
C PHE A 49 -8.56 -13.22 -7.65
N ASN A 50 -8.80 -11.97 -8.05
CA ASN A 50 -8.34 -10.78 -7.32
C ASN A 50 -9.43 -9.99 -6.58
N ASP A 51 -10.70 -10.39 -6.64
CA ASP A 51 -11.80 -9.67 -5.95
C ASP A 51 -11.52 -9.48 -4.46
N ASP A 52 -10.99 -10.51 -3.79
CA ASP A 52 -10.69 -10.45 -2.35
C ASP A 52 -9.68 -9.35 -2.03
N ILE A 53 -8.75 -9.00 -2.95
CA ILE A 53 -7.77 -7.91 -2.77
C ILE A 53 -8.50 -6.56 -2.75
N PHE A 54 -9.48 -6.36 -3.64
CA PHE A 54 -10.27 -5.13 -3.68
C PHE A 54 -11.21 -5.02 -2.48
N VAL A 55 -11.75 -6.14 -2.00
CA VAL A 55 -12.58 -6.17 -0.79
C VAL A 55 -11.81 -5.67 0.43
N VAL A 56 -10.54 -6.07 0.58
CA VAL A 56 -9.71 -5.71 1.76
C VAL A 56 -8.80 -4.49 1.55
N GLN A 57 -8.99 -3.72 0.47
CA GLN A 57 -8.06 -2.66 0.09
C GLN A 57 -7.89 -1.59 1.18
N HIS A 58 -8.97 -1.27 1.91
CA HIS A 58 -8.96 -0.24 2.95
C HIS A 58 -8.26 -0.73 4.22
N GLU A 59 -8.43 -2.01 4.55
CA GLU A 59 -7.76 -2.66 5.68
C GLU A 59 -6.25 -2.76 5.44
N VAL A 60 -5.83 -3.10 4.21
CA VAL A 60 -4.41 -3.12 3.83
C VAL A 60 -3.79 -1.72 3.89
N ASP A 61 -4.52 -0.68 3.44
CA ASP A 61 -4.10 0.72 3.55
C ASP A 61 -3.97 1.17 5.02
N ALA A 62 -4.97 0.85 5.85
CA ALA A 62 -4.94 1.15 7.28
C ALA A 62 -3.77 0.44 8.00
N MET A 63 -3.49 -0.82 7.65
CA MET A 63 -2.32 -1.55 8.17
C MET A 63 -1.01 -0.88 7.77
N TYR A 64 -0.87 -0.46 6.51
CA TYR A 64 0.32 0.24 6.03
C TYR A 64 0.53 1.55 6.80
N LYS A 65 -0.50 2.40 6.89
CA LYS A 65 -0.42 3.67 7.62
C LYS A 65 -0.12 3.46 9.10
N GLY A 66 -0.74 2.47 9.73
CA GLY A 66 -0.52 2.12 11.14
C GLY A 66 0.91 1.68 11.42
N LEU A 67 1.47 0.79 10.59
CA LEU A 67 2.86 0.34 10.73
C LEU A 67 3.85 1.48 10.47
N LEU A 68 3.63 2.28 9.43
CA LEU A 68 4.50 3.42 9.13
C LEU A 68 4.49 4.45 10.28
N ALA A 69 3.32 4.78 10.82
CA ALA A 69 3.18 5.66 11.97
C ALA A 69 3.89 5.09 13.21
N TYR A 70 3.79 3.78 13.45
CA TYR A 70 4.49 3.10 14.54
C TYR A 70 6.01 3.21 14.37
N GLU A 71 6.54 2.85 13.20
CA GLU A 71 7.99 2.92 12.92
C GLU A 71 8.54 4.34 13.02
N LEU A 72 7.81 5.35 12.54
CA LEU A 72 8.21 6.76 12.67
C LEU A 72 8.27 7.21 14.14
N ARG A 73 7.34 6.76 14.98
CA ARG A 73 7.37 7.04 16.42
C ARG A 73 8.52 6.35 17.12
N GLU A 74 8.84 5.10 16.75
CA GLU A 74 10.01 4.38 17.27
C GLU A 74 11.34 5.09 16.90
N LEU A 75 11.36 5.79 15.76
CA LEU A 75 12.48 6.65 15.36
C LEU A 75 12.51 8.01 16.09
N GLY A 76 11.51 8.31 16.94
CA GLY A 76 11.43 9.53 17.73
C GLY A 76 10.66 10.68 17.08
N TYR A 77 9.95 10.45 15.97
CA TYR A 77 9.12 11.47 15.35
C TYR A 77 7.74 11.58 15.99
N GLU A 78 7.30 12.80 16.23
CA GLU A 78 5.89 13.09 16.53
C GLU A 78 5.05 13.14 15.26
N ILE A 79 3.83 12.60 15.34
CA ILE A 79 2.86 12.60 14.23
C ILE A 79 1.55 13.26 14.65
N ARG A 80 0.89 13.90 13.68
CA ARG A 80 -0.44 14.50 13.79
C ARG A 80 -1.40 13.69 12.92
N VAL A 81 -2.44 13.11 13.53
CA VAL A 81 -3.53 12.44 12.82
C VAL A 81 -4.49 13.49 12.25
N LEU A 82 -4.87 13.34 10.99
CA LEU A 82 -5.67 14.32 10.25
C LEU A 82 -7.16 14.01 10.24
N ASP A 83 -7.53 12.74 10.32
CA ASP A 83 -8.90 12.26 10.20
C ASP A 83 -9.11 10.89 10.88
N ASN A 84 -10.35 10.38 10.78
CA ASN A 84 -10.73 9.08 11.31
C ASN A 84 -10.33 7.91 10.40
N GLU A 85 -9.69 8.16 9.26
CA GLU A 85 -9.20 7.15 8.32
C GLU A 85 -7.72 6.79 8.57
N GLY A 86 -7.11 7.42 9.57
CA GLY A 86 -5.73 7.17 9.97
C GLY A 86 -4.70 7.88 9.09
N ASN A 87 -5.11 8.87 8.28
CA ASN A 87 -4.15 9.73 7.60
C ASN A 87 -3.39 10.57 8.63
N PHE A 88 -2.09 10.75 8.43
CA PHE A 88 -1.25 11.49 9.35
C PHE A 88 -0.11 12.21 8.62
N GLU A 89 0.44 13.22 9.28
CA GLU A 89 1.62 13.96 8.86
C GLU A 89 2.62 14.05 10.03
N LEU A 90 3.89 14.35 9.73
CA LEU A 90 4.87 14.67 10.77
C LEU A 90 4.52 16.00 11.44
N ASN A 91 4.54 16.05 12.77
CA ASN A 91 3.99 17.18 13.52
C ASN A 91 4.72 18.51 13.23
N HIS A 92 6.03 18.44 13.00
CA HIS A 92 6.91 19.60 12.79
C HIS A 92 6.92 20.14 11.35
N ILE A 93 6.14 19.54 10.43
CA ILE A 93 5.97 20.03 9.07
C ILE A 93 4.60 20.73 8.98
N THR A 94 4.61 22.00 8.57
CA THR A 94 3.39 22.80 8.46
C THR A 94 2.61 22.50 7.20
N ARG A 95 1.33 22.89 7.17
CA ARG A 95 0.49 22.70 6.00
C ARG A 95 1.03 23.45 4.77
N GLU A 96 1.51 24.69 4.95
CA GLU A 96 2.07 25.46 3.84
C GLU A 96 3.31 24.77 3.23
N GLN A 97 4.15 24.16 4.07
CA GLN A 97 5.33 23.43 3.60
C GLN A 97 4.96 22.19 2.80
N ILE A 98 3.90 21.47 3.17
CA ILE A 98 3.41 20.29 2.44
C ILE A 98 2.81 20.71 1.10
N GLU A 99 1.99 21.77 1.09
CA GLU A 99 1.37 22.29 -0.12
C GLU A 99 2.41 22.78 -1.13
N ALA A 100 3.55 23.30 -0.68
CA ALA A 100 4.67 23.70 -1.54
C ALA A 100 5.28 22.53 -2.35
N PHE A 101 5.06 21.28 -1.95
CA PHE A 101 5.53 20.07 -2.61
C PHE A 101 4.38 19.13 -3.05
N SER A 102 3.19 19.68 -3.29
CA SER A 102 1.99 18.90 -3.64
C SER A 102 1.44 19.19 -5.05
N GLY A 103 2.33 19.48 -6.01
CA GLY A 103 2.01 19.85 -7.39
C GLY A 103 1.47 18.75 -8.31
N ARG A 104 1.27 17.52 -7.79
CA ARG A 104 0.98 16.24 -8.48
C ARG A 104 2.17 15.55 -9.12
#